data_AF-A0A7W0RU43-F1
#
_entry.id   AF-A0A7W0RU43-F1
#
_cell.length_a   1.000
_cell.length_b   1.000
_cell.length_c   1.000
_cell.angle_alpha   90.00
_cell.angle_beta   90.00
_cell.angle_gamma   90.00
#
_symmetry.space_group_name_H-M   'P 1'
#
loop_
_entity.id
_entity.type
_entity.pdbx_description
1 polymer ?
#
loop_
_entity_poly.entity_id
_entity_poly.type
_entity_poly.pdbx_seq_one_letter_code
_entity_poly.pdbx_strand_id
1 'polypeptide(L)'
;PGFDREEPEMVAAIDRILATAKAAGLRAGIHCGGPEYAAAALGRGFDLVTVSNDVRLLAAAAGASVARTRVLAGREGRAAGLASY
;
A
#
# COMPACT_ATOMS: atom_id res chain seq x y z
N PRO A 1 9.50 -3.87 -6.85
CA PRO A 1 9.42 -3.81 -5.37
C PRO A 1 8.03 -4.24 -4.88
N GLY A 2 7.95 -5.23 -3.98
CA GLY A 2 6.69 -5.67 -3.35
C GLY A 2 6.50 -4.99 -1.99
N PHE A 3 5.36 -4.32 -1.81
CA PHE A 3 4.90 -3.82 -0.51
C PHE A 3 3.98 -4.86 0.15
N ASP A 4 3.78 -4.74 1.45
CA ASP A 4 2.76 -5.50 2.20
C ASP A 4 2.85 -7.01 1.94
N ARG A 5 4.08 -7.52 2.04
CA ARG A 5 4.38 -8.93 1.77
C ARG A 5 3.79 -9.83 2.85
N GLU A 6 3.15 -10.92 2.41
CA GLU A 6 2.43 -11.88 3.24
C GLU A 6 3.00 -13.30 3.14
N GLU A 7 4.02 -13.52 2.32
CA GLU A 7 4.67 -14.82 2.21
C GLU A 7 5.25 -15.23 3.57
N PRO A 8 5.11 -16.51 4.00
CA PRO A 8 5.46 -16.94 5.35
C PRO A 8 6.88 -16.56 5.78
N GLU A 9 7.85 -16.68 4.87
CA GLU A 9 9.24 -16.31 5.12
C GLU A 9 9.43 -14.80 5.32
N MET A 10 8.62 -13.97 4.65
CA MET A 10 8.65 -12.52 4.82
C MET A 10 8.01 -12.10 6.12
N VAL A 11 6.86 -12.69 6.46
CA VAL A 11 6.17 -12.43 7.73
C VAL A 11 7.08 -12.80 8.90
N ALA A 12 7.69 -13.99 8.87
CA ALA A 12 8.62 -14.45 9.89
C ALA A 12 9.86 -13.53 10.02
N ALA A 13 10.39 -13.02 8.90
CA ALA A 13 11.48 -12.07 8.93
C ALA A 13 11.08 -10.74 9.60
N ILE A 14 9.91 -10.21 9.27
CA ILE A 14 9.37 -8.97 9.85
C ILE A 14 9.11 -9.14 11.36
N ASP A 15 8.52 -10.27 11.78
CA ASP A 15 8.27 -10.55 13.20
C ASP A 15 9.56 -10.67 13.99
N ARG A 16 10.58 -11.32 13.43
CA ARG A 16 11.90 -11.41 14.05
C ARG A 16 12.55 -10.02 14.24
N ILE A 17 12.44 -9.14 13.24
CA ILE A 17 12.94 -7.75 13.35
C ILE A 17 12.23 -7.02 14.49
N LEU A 18 10.90 -7.09 14.51
CA LEU A 18 10.08 -6.49 15.56
C LEU A 18 10.48 -7.01 16.95
N ALA A 19 10.51 -8.33 17.15
CA ALA A 19 10.86 -8.94 18.42
C ALA A 19 12.26 -8.54 18.88
N THR A 20 13.24 -8.50 17.97
CA THR A 20 14.62 -8.12 18.28
C THR A 20 14.72 -6.67 18.72
N ALA A 21 14.06 -5.76 17.99
CA ALA A 21 14.03 -4.34 18.36
C ALA A 21 13.40 -4.13 19.74
N LYS A 22 12.28 -4.79 20.02
CA LYS A 22 11.59 -4.71 21.31
C LYS A 22 12.42 -5.29 22.46
N ALA A 23 13.08 -6.43 22.24
CA ALA A 23 13.98 -7.04 23.21
C ALA A 23 15.18 -6.13 23.56
N ALA A 24 15.61 -5.30 22.62
CA ALA A 24 16.64 -4.29 22.83
C ALA A 24 16.12 -2.97 23.43
N GLY A 25 14.82 -2.86 23.75
CA GLY A 25 14.21 -1.62 24.24
C GLY A 25 14.07 -0.52 23.18
N LEU A 26 14.13 -0.87 21.90
CA LEU A 26 14.03 0.07 20.78
C LEU A 26 12.60 0.14 20.23
N ARG A 27 12.27 1.30 19.67
CA ARG A 27 11.03 1.47 18.89
C ARG A 27 11.19 0.87 17.50
N ALA A 28 10.17 0.14 17.05
CA ALA A 28 10.15 -0.49 15.74
C ALA A 28 9.22 0.27 14.78
N GLY A 29 9.70 0.56 13.57
CA GLY A 29 8.92 1.17 12.51
C GLY A 29 8.75 0.27 11.29
N ILE A 30 7.64 0.40 10.58
CA ILE A 30 7.39 -0.30 9.32
C ILE A 30 6.67 0.59 8.31
N HIS A 31 7.09 0.48 7.05
CA HIS A 31 6.43 1.16 5.94
C HIS A 31 5.40 0.23 5.30
N CYS A 32 4.15 0.71 5.22
CA CYS A 32 3.04 -0.05 4.65
C CYS A 32 2.55 0.62 3.35
N GLY A 33 2.19 -0.20 2.37
CA GLY A 33 1.67 0.25 1.08
C GLY A 33 0.22 0.72 1.15
N GLY A 34 -0.60 0.09 2.00
CA GLY A 34 -2.01 0.38 2.19
C GLY A 34 -2.47 0.41 3.65
N PRO A 35 -3.71 0.89 3.90
CA PRO A 35 -4.27 1.02 5.24
C PRO A 35 -4.53 -0.31 5.94
N GLU A 36 -4.86 -1.38 5.23
CA GLU A 36 -5.12 -2.70 5.81
C GLU A 36 -3.87 -3.29 6.46
N TYR A 37 -2.74 -3.23 5.74
CA TYR A 37 -1.46 -3.71 6.27
C TYR A 37 -0.94 -2.81 7.40
N ALA A 38 -1.18 -1.50 7.32
CA ALA A 38 -0.87 -0.58 8.42
C ALA A 38 -1.65 -0.93 9.70
N ALA A 39 -2.95 -1.23 9.59
CA ALA A 39 -3.75 -1.67 10.73
C ALA A 39 -3.23 -2.98 11.32
N ALA A 40 -2.88 -3.95 10.46
CA ALA A 40 -2.27 -5.21 10.91
C ALA A 40 -0.91 -4.99 11.61
N ALA A 41 -0.07 -4.08 11.08
CA ALA A 41 1.21 -3.72 11.68
C ALA A 41 1.05 -3.06 13.08
N LEU A 42 0.06 -2.19 13.24
CA LEU A 42 -0.28 -1.64 14.56
C LEU A 42 -0.69 -2.77 15.53
N GLY A 43 -1.53 -3.70 15.06
CA GLY A 43 -1.95 -4.87 15.85
C GLY A 43 -0.80 -5.80 16.24
N ARG A 44 0.25 -5.89 15.41
CA ARG A 44 1.48 -6.64 15.71
C ARG A 44 2.36 -5.97 16.77
N GLY A 45 2.23 -4.65 16.97
CA GLY A 45 2.96 -3.90 18.00
C GLY A 45 4.09 -3.01 17.49
N PHE A 46 4.10 -2.65 16.21
CA PHE A 46 4.97 -1.59 15.70
C PHE A 46 4.59 -0.23 16.30
N ASP A 47 5.60 0.61 16.61
CA ASP A 47 5.39 1.93 17.24
C ASP A 47 5.20 3.05 16.21
N LEU A 48 5.80 2.87 15.04
CA LEU A 48 5.68 3.78 13.90
C LEU A 48 5.21 3.01 12.68
N VAL A 49 4.06 3.38 12.15
CA VAL A 49 3.45 2.73 10.99
C VAL A 49 3.07 3.80 9.99
N THR A 50 3.61 3.71 8.78
CA THR A 50 3.21 4.62 7.69
C THR A 50 1.95 4.10 7.00
N VAL A 51 1.19 4.99 6.37
CA VAL A 51 0.06 4.63 5.51
C VAL A 51 0.34 5.12 4.09
N SER A 52 0.97 4.26 3.29
CA SER A 52 1.44 4.59 1.94
C SER A 52 2.52 5.68 1.89
N ASN A 53 2.82 6.18 0.69
CA ASN A 53 3.65 7.35 0.44
C ASN A 53 2.89 8.41 -0.37
N ASP A 54 3.36 9.65 -0.32
CA ASP A 54 2.78 10.82 -0.98
C ASP A 54 2.60 10.64 -2.50
N VAL A 55 3.62 10.13 -3.19
CA VAL A 55 3.57 9.90 -4.64
C VAL A 55 2.46 8.89 -5.00
N ARG A 56 2.33 7.82 -4.23
CA ARG A 56 1.26 6.81 -4.42
C ARG A 56 -0.12 7.38 -4.11
N LEU A 57 -0.25 8.13 -3.02
CA LEU A 57 -1.51 8.77 -2.65
C LEU A 57 -1.96 9.78 -3.72
N LEU A 58 -1.03 10.61 -4.20
CA LEU A 58 -1.30 11.58 -5.27
C LEU A 58 -1.69 10.88 -6.57
N ALA A 59 -0.93 9.85 -6.97
CA ALA A 59 -1.23 9.09 -8.19
C ALA A 59 -2.60 8.40 -8.11
N ALA A 60 -2.94 7.81 -6.97
CA ALA A 60 -4.24 7.16 -6.74
C ALA A 60 -5.39 8.17 -6.81
N ALA A 61 -5.27 9.30 -6.11
CA ALA A 61 -6.30 10.35 -6.11
C ALA A 61 -6.48 10.99 -7.50
N ALA A 62 -5.38 11.26 -8.21
CA ALA A 62 -5.41 11.77 -9.57
C ALA A 62 -6.06 10.78 -10.53
N GLY A 63 -5.68 9.50 -10.45
CA GLY A 63 -6.26 8.42 -11.25
C GLY A 63 -7.77 8.29 -11.04
N ALA A 64 -8.22 8.28 -9.78
CA ALA A 64 -9.64 8.22 -9.42
C ALA A 64 -10.43 9.42 -9.97
N SER A 65 -9.86 10.63 -9.85
CA SER A 65 -10.48 11.86 -10.36
C SER A 65 -10.65 11.84 -11.88
N VAL A 66 -9.64 11.39 -12.61
CA VAL A 66 -9.69 11.24 -14.08
C VAL A 66 -10.69 10.16 -14.48
N ALA A 67 -10.68 9.00 -13.83
CA ALA A 67 -11.63 7.93 -14.09
C ALA A 67 -13.07 8.43 -13.92
N ARG A 68 -13.36 9.06 -12.78
CA ARG A 68 -14.69 9.63 -12.51
C ARG A 68 -15.11 10.68 -13.53
N THR A 69 -14.18 11.53 -13.96
CA THR A 69 -14.45 12.54 -14.99
C THR A 69 -14.84 11.89 -16.33
N ARG A 70 -14.16 10.80 -16.72
CA ARG A 70 -14.48 10.07 -17.96
C ARG A 70 -15.87 9.45 -17.92
N VAL A 71 -16.28 8.89 -16.77
CA VAL A 71 -17.64 8.39 -16.54
C VAL A 71 -18.65 9.51 -16.78
N LEU A 72 -18.50 10.63 -16.06
CA LEU A 72 -19.46 11.74 -16.08
C LEU A 72 -19.54 12.44 -17.45
N ALA A 73 -18.43 12.49 -18.18
CA ALA A 73 -18.37 13.04 -19.53
C ALA A 73 -18.86 12.05 -20.62
N GLY A 74 -19.35 10.85 -20.25
CA GLY A 74 -19.83 9.85 -21.21
C GLY A 74 -18.73 9.26 -22.10
N ARG A 75 -17.47 9.26 -21.63
CA ARG A 75 -16.29 8.86 -22.42
C ARG A 75 -15.82 7.42 -22.16
N GLU A 76 -16.53 6.64 -21.37
CA GLU A 76 -16.12 5.29 -20.96
C GLU A 76 -16.28 4.19 -22.03
N GLY A 77 -16.73 4.52 -23.25
CA GLY A 77 -16.92 3.54 -24.33
C GLY A 77 -15.98 3.63 -25.54
N ARG A 78 -15.07 4.62 -25.64
CA ARG A 78 -14.34 4.88 -26.90
C ARG A 78 -13.02 4.12 -27.08
N ALA A 79 -12.50 3.47 -26.03
CA ALA A 79 -11.20 2.78 -26.10
C ALA A 79 -11.27 1.35 -26.67
N ALA A 80 -12.47 0.76 -26.83
CA ALA A 80 -12.62 -0.60 -27.35
C ALA A 80 -12.54 -0.74 -28.88
N GLY A 81 -12.34 0.35 -29.63
CA GLY A 81 -12.43 0.36 -31.11
C GLY A 81 -11.14 0.56 -31.88
N LEU A 82 -9.97 0.49 -31.25
CA LEU A 82 -8.67 0.83 -31.89
C LEU A 82 -7.61 -0.29 -31.80
N ALA A 83 -8.05 -1.54 -31.61
CA ALA A 83 -7.19 -2.72 -31.68
C ALA A 83 -7.66 -3.67 -32.81
N SER A 84 -7.65 -3.16 -34.04
CA SER A 84 -7.68 -3.99 -35.25
C SER A 84 -7.13 -3.18 -36.43
N TYR A 85 -5.81 -3.11 -36.53
CA TYR A 85 -5.09 -3.10 -37.81
C TYR A 85 -3.68 -3.64 -37.58
#